data_AF-A0A7J2YXS3-F1
#
_entry.id   AF-A0A7J2YXS3-F1
#
_cell.length_a   1.000
_cell.length_b   1.000
_cell.length_c   1.000
_cell.angle_alpha   90.00
_cell.angle_beta   90.00
_cell.angle_gamma   90.00
#
_symmetry.space_group_name_H-M   'P 1'
#
loop_
_entity.id
_entity.type
_entity.pdbx_description
1 polymer ?
#
loop_
_entity_poly.entity_id
_entity_poly.type
_entity_poly.pdbx_seq_one_letter_code
_entity_poly.pdbx_strand_id
1 'polypeptide(L)'
;MTIQSNKTLGGVGAILTLLGVIGTILTVFQYSTLDITSATINPITIGVLGVSGILSALSFVGFILFLVAMHGFSKDYNEHRIFSYILKGLIATIVLAVVTGVIWFVLFMVSILNVISTLNPVPPASSFQLGSLITPYYAPLMAAMTVVLLVWIIYNYKAYNLLADKSGVHHFRNAAKIFVAGAAVNIAVGVFLAALSFSGLVSYNTLLLVSTPGGLIMYVAWAFVAKGFFGIQAPPTQMYTQPAVPQPAIQVKYCPNCGAQNRIDSSYCERCGQKLPPV
;
A
#
# COMPACT_ATOMS: atom_id res chain seq x y z
N MET A 1 9.79 -12.05 13.83
CA MET A 1 10.04 -10.61 14.05
C MET A 1 9.35 -10.23 15.34
N THR A 2 9.92 -9.31 16.12
CA THR A 2 9.22 -8.80 17.31
C THR A 2 8.10 -7.84 16.88
N ILE A 3 7.05 -7.72 17.69
CA ILE A 3 5.97 -6.75 17.48
C ILE A 3 6.51 -5.33 17.28
N GLN A 4 7.59 -4.98 17.98
CA GLN A 4 8.27 -3.69 17.83
C GLN A 4 8.86 -3.50 16.42
N SER A 5 9.45 -4.54 15.84
CA SER A 5 9.98 -4.49 14.47
C SER A 5 8.84 -4.31 13.45
N ASN A 6 7.75 -5.07 13.58
CA ASN A 6 6.59 -4.97 12.69
C ASN A 6 5.92 -3.59 12.77
N LYS A 7 5.84 -3.01 13.97
CA LYS A 7 5.37 -1.65 14.21
C LYS A 7 6.20 -0.60 13.46
N THR A 8 7.52 -0.63 13.62
CA THR A 8 8.40 0.32 12.94
C THR A 8 8.32 0.15 11.42
N LEU A 9 8.30 -1.09 10.95
CA LEU A 9 8.22 -1.41 9.51
C LEU A 9 6.90 -0.89 8.90
N GLY A 10 5.77 -1.11 9.58
CA GLY A 10 4.46 -0.66 9.11
C GLY A 10 4.32 0.87 9.13
N GLY A 11 4.84 1.51 10.18
CA GLY A 11 4.85 2.97 10.30
C GLY A 11 5.71 3.65 9.23
N VAL A 12 6.95 3.17 9.04
CA VAL A 12 7.85 3.67 7.99
C VAL A 12 7.28 3.39 6.60
N GLY A 13 6.73 2.20 6.38
CA GLY A 13 6.06 1.84 5.12
C GLY A 13 4.93 2.80 4.76
N ALA A 14 4.05 3.10 5.71
CA ALA A 14 2.96 4.06 5.53
C ALA A 14 3.44 5.49 5.25
N ILE A 15 4.52 5.96 5.91
CA ILE A 15 5.13 7.27 5.63
C ILE A 15 5.71 7.31 4.22
N LEU A 16 6.42 6.28 3.79
CA LEU A 16 6.99 6.20 2.44
C LEU A 16 5.88 6.19 1.37
N THR A 17 4.76 5.49 1.61
CA THR A 17 3.59 5.56 0.74
C THR A 17 2.98 6.97 0.71
N LEU A 18 3.02 7.71 1.82
CA LEU A 18 2.62 9.11 1.86
C LEU A 18 3.55 10.02 1.02
N LEU A 19 4.82 9.68 0.80
CA LEU A 19 5.70 10.47 -0.08
C LEU A 19 5.30 10.39 -1.55
N GLY A 20 4.71 9.27 -2.00
CA GLY A 20 4.18 9.13 -3.36
C GLY A 20 3.12 10.18 -3.70
N VAL A 21 2.40 10.66 -2.68
CA VAL A 21 1.42 11.75 -2.76
C VAL A 21 2.04 13.04 -3.24
N ILE A 22 3.20 13.38 -2.69
CA ILE A 22 3.93 14.59 -3.08
C ILE A 22 4.28 14.49 -4.56
N GLY A 23 4.68 13.30 -5.02
CA GLY A 23 4.87 13.00 -6.44
C GLY A 23 3.61 13.27 -7.27
N THR A 24 2.46 12.75 -6.83
CA THR A 24 1.18 12.98 -7.53
C THR A 24 0.79 14.46 -7.58
N ILE A 25 0.94 15.19 -6.46
CA ILE A 25 0.65 16.64 -6.39
C ILE A 25 1.57 17.43 -7.32
N LEU A 26 2.87 17.12 -7.33
CA LEU A 26 3.84 17.75 -8.21
C LEU A 26 3.49 17.51 -9.68
N THR A 27 3.11 16.28 -10.05
CA THR A 27 2.66 15.94 -11.39
C THR A 27 1.39 16.71 -11.76
N VAL A 28 0.42 16.84 -10.87
CA VAL A 28 -0.81 17.60 -11.12
C VAL A 28 -0.53 19.10 -11.26
N PHE A 29 0.35 19.64 -10.43
CA PHE A 29 0.79 21.03 -10.55
C PHE A 29 1.51 21.28 -11.89
N GLN A 30 2.35 20.34 -12.31
CA GLN A 30 3.01 20.36 -13.62
C GLN A 30 1.97 20.39 -14.75
N TYR A 31 0.95 19.53 -14.72
CA TYR A 31 -0.15 19.54 -15.70
C TYR A 31 -0.94 20.85 -15.71
N SER A 32 -1.06 21.53 -14.57
CA SER A 32 -1.79 22.81 -14.48
C SER A 32 -1.01 24.03 -14.98
N THR A 33 0.32 23.97 -14.92
CA THR A 33 1.19 25.13 -15.17
C THR A 33 1.97 25.05 -16.48
N LEU A 34 2.15 23.85 -17.03
CA LEU A 34 2.92 23.64 -18.27
C LEU A 34 1.99 23.33 -19.43
N ASP A 35 2.00 24.22 -20.41
CA ASP A 35 1.36 24.01 -21.70
C ASP A 35 2.15 22.95 -22.49
N ILE A 36 1.71 21.70 -22.41
CA ILE A 36 2.34 20.53 -23.06
C ILE A 36 2.23 20.63 -24.60
N THR A 37 1.50 21.62 -25.12
CA THR A 37 1.33 21.83 -26.56
C THR A 37 2.59 22.39 -27.24
N SER A 38 3.55 22.94 -26.48
CA SER A 38 4.83 23.36 -27.03
C SER A 38 5.79 22.17 -27.15
N ALA A 39 6.37 21.97 -28.35
CA ALA A 39 7.35 20.91 -28.63
C ALA A 39 8.66 21.03 -27.81
N THR A 40 8.83 22.12 -27.07
CA THR A 40 9.95 22.38 -26.17
C THR A 40 9.68 21.81 -24.78
N ILE A 41 10.34 20.69 -24.46
CA ILE A 41 10.35 20.16 -23.09
C ILE A 41 11.16 21.12 -22.21
N ASN A 42 10.47 21.85 -21.35
CA ASN A 42 11.12 22.73 -20.36
C ASN A 42 11.97 21.87 -19.40
N PRO A 43 13.23 22.24 -19.09
CA PRO A 43 14.06 21.50 -18.11
C PRO A 43 13.39 21.32 -16.74
N ILE A 44 12.49 22.22 -16.34
CA ILE A 44 11.67 22.08 -15.13
C ILE A 44 10.77 20.83 -15.22
N THR A 45 10.14 20.58 -16.37
CA THR A 45 9.30 19.41 -16.64
C THR A 45 10.08 18.11 -16.44
N ILE A 46 11.31 18.04 -16.96
CA ILE A 46 12.19 16.88 -16.80
C ILE A 46 12.55 16.67 -15.33
N GLY A 47 12.89 17.76 -14.63
CA GLY A 47 13.18 17.73 -13.20
C GLY A 47 12.01 17.20 -12.37
N VAL A 48 10.79 17.69 -12.62
CA VAL A 48 9.58 17.24 -11.90
C VAL A 48 9.29 15.77 -12.19
N LEU A 49 9.37 15.32 -13.45
CA LEU A 49 9.19 13.91 -13.82
C LEU A 49 10.22 13.00 -13.13
N GLY A 50 11.47 13.44 -13.05
CA GLY A 50 12.53 12.72 -12.34
C GLY A 50 12.23 12.57 -10.84
N VAL A 51 11.85 13.67 -10.18
CA VAL A 51 11.49 13.67 -8.76
C VAL A 51 10.23 12.82 -8.51
N SER A 52 9.18 12.96 -9.32
CA SER A 52 7.95 12.16 -9.18
C SER A 52 8.21 10.68 -9.39
N GLY A 53 9.13 10.31 -10.30
CA GLY A 53 9.55 8.93 -10.52
C GLY A 53 10.23 8.34 -9.29
N ILE A 54 11.16 9.06 -8.66
CA ILE A 54 11.84 8.64 -7.43
C ILE A 54 10.83 8.49 -6.28
N LEU A 55 9.93 9.47 -6.09
CA LEU A 55 8.91 9.41 -5.06
C LEU A 55 7.94 8.24 -5.27
N SER A 56 7.61 7.91 -6.51
CA SER A 56 6.78 6.75 -6.86
C SER A 56 7.47 5.43 -6.52
N ALA A 57 8.77 5.32 -6.82
CA ALA A 57 9.56 4.15 -6.46
C ALA A 57 9.66 3.98 -4.94
N LEU A 58 9.91 5.07 -4.19
CA LEU A 58 9.91 5.05 -2.73
C LEU A 58 8.54 4.67 -2.14
N SER A 59 7.46 5.17 -2.73
CA SER A 59 6.10 4.81 -2.34
C SER A 59 5.81 3.32 -2.55
N PHE A 60 6.29 2.75 -3.65
CA PHE A 60 6.19 1.32 -3.92
C PHE A 60 6.95 0.48 -2.89
N VAL A 61 8.19 0.88 -2.57
CA VAL A 61 8.96 0.24 -1.48
C VAL A 61 8.21 0.36 -0.15
N GLY A 62 7.67 1.55 0.17
CA GLY A 62 6.84 1.78 1.35
C GLY A 62 5.65 0.85 1.45
N PHE A 63 4.96 0.64 0.32
CA PHE A 63 3.83 -0.27 0.24
C PHE A 63 4.23 -1.74 0.49
N ILE A 64 5.38 -2.18 -0.02
CA ILE A 64 5.92 -3.52 0.27
C ILE A 64 6.21 -3.67 1.77
N LEU A 65 6.86 -2.68 2.39
CA LEU A 65 7.14 -2.70 3.83
C LEU A 65 5.86 -2.76 4.67
N PHE A 66 4.83 -2.02 4.25
CA PHE A 66 3.50 -2.09 4.83
C PHE A 66 2.91 -3.51 4.75
N LEU A 67 3.01 -4.18 3.59
CA LEU A 67 2.52 -5.56 3.45
C LEU A 67 3.27 -6.54 4.36
N VAL A 68 4.59 -6.43 4.44
CA VAL A 68 5.42 -7.27 5.33
C VAL A 68 5.02 -7.05 6.78
N ALA A 69 4.79 -5.80 7.19
CA ALA A 69 4.34 -5.48 8.54
C ALA A 69 2.96 -6.07 8.85
N MET A 70 2.01 -5.96 7.92
CA MET A 70 0.66 -6.53 8.09
C MET A 70 0.68 -8.06 8.18
N HIS A 71 1.57 -8.72 7.45
CA HIS A 71 1.82 -10.16 7.59
C HIS A 71 2.49 -10.51 8.94
N GLY A 72 3.37 -9.65 9.45
CA GLY A 72 3.92 -9.78 10.79
C GLY A 72 2.84 -9.73 11.87
N PHE A 73 1.97 -8.70 11.81
CA PHE A 73 0.86 -8.54 12.76
C PHE A 73 -0.17 -9.66 12.70
N SER A 74 -0.42 -10.25 11.52
CA SER A 74 -1.35 -11.40 11.45
C SER A 74 -0.83 -12.61 12.23
N LYS A 75 0.50 -12.80 12.29
CA LYS A 75 1.14 -13.83 13.12
C LYS A 75 1.15 -13.44 14.60
N ASP A 76 1.54 -12.22 14.91
CA ASP A 76 1.64 -11.75 16.30
C ASP A 76 0.29 -11.77 17.03
N TYR A 77 -0.80 -11.44 16.33
CA TYR A 77 -2.16 -11.49 16.89
C TYR A 77 -2.87 -12.85 16.69
N ASN A 78 -2.19 -13.85 16.13
CA ASN A 78 -2.76 -15.14 15.72
C ASN A 78 -4.08 -14.99 14.95
N GLU A 79 -4.14 -14.01 14.04
CA GLU A 79 -5.35 -13.63 13.30
C GLU A 79 -5.01 -13.47 11.81
N HIS A 80 -4.99 -14.59 11.11
CA HIS A 80 -4.66 -14.68 9.68
C HIS A 80 -5.54 -13.80 8.78
N ARG A 81 -6.77 -13.47 9.22
CA ARG A 81 -7.70 -12.63 8.46
C ARG A 81 -7.18 -11.21 8.23
N ILE A 82 -6.34 -10.67 9.14
CA ILE A 82 -5.76 -9.32 9.01
C ILE A 82 -5.01 -9.19 7.68
N PHE A 83 -4.09 -10.10 7.41
CA PHE A 83 -3.30 -10.09 6.18
C PHE A 83 -4.11 -10.63 4.99
N SER A 84 -4.94 -11.65 5.19
CA SER A 84 -5.75 -12.25 4.12
C SER A 84 -6.68 -11.23 3.47
N TYR A 85 -7.28 -10.32 4.23
CA TYR A 85 -8.12 -9.27 3.64
C TYR A 85 -7.31 -8.33 2.75
N ILE A 86 -6.15 -7.84 3.20
CA ILE A 86 -5.30 -6.95 2.38
C ILE A 86 -4.83 -7.66 1.12
N LEU A 87 -4.36 -8.91 1.25
CA LEU A 87 -3.88 -9.70 0.11
C LEU A 87 -5.00 -9.95 -0.91
N LYS A 88 -6.21 -10.30 -0.46
CA LYS A 88 -7.38 -10.47 -1.34
C LYS A 88 -7.75 -9.17 -2.03
N GLY A 89 -7.72 -8.05 -1.30
CA GLY A 89 -7.89 -6.72 -1.88
C GLY A 89 -6.87 -6.44 -2.97
N LEU A 90 -5.59 -6.75 -2.73
CA LEU A 90 -4.50 -6.50 -3.67
C LEU A 90 -4.67 -7.31 -4.95
N ILE A 91 -4.89 -8.61 -4.80
CA ILE A 91 -5.11 -9.53 -5.93
C ILE A 91 -6.34 -9.09 -6.73
N ALA A 92 -7.46 -8.79 -6.08
CA ALA A 92 -8.67 -8.32 -6.75
C ALA A 92 -8.43 -7.03 -7.54
N THR A 93 -7.67 -6.09 -6.97
CA THR A 93 -7.33 -4.81 -7.62
C THR A 93 -6.45 -5.04 -8.84
N ILE A 94 -5.44 -5.92 -8.75
CA ILE A 94 -4.57 -6.26 -9.88
C ILE A 94 -5.38 -6.91 -11.00
N VAL A 95 -6.23 -7.89 -10.68
CA VAL A 95 -7.07 -8.57 -11.68
C VAL A 95 -7.99 -7.57 -12.39
N LEU A 96 -8.70 -6.73 -11.63
CA LEU A 96 -9.60 -5.72 -12.19
C LEU A 96 -8.85 -4.65 -13.00
N ALA A 97 -7.66 -4.23 -12.55
CA ALA A 97 -6.83 -3.28 -13.29
C ALA A 97 -6.33 -3.87 -14.62
N VAL A 98 -5.94 -5.15 -14.65
CA VAL A 98 -5.55 -5.86 -15.88
C VAL A 98 -6.73 -5.95 -16.84
N VAL A 99 -7.91 -6.37 -16.37
CA VAL A 99 -9.13 -6.45 -17.20
C VAL A 99 -9.48 -5.07 -17.79
N THR A 100 -9.48 -4.04 -16.94
CA THR A 100 -9.75 -2.65 -17.36
C THR A 100 -8.72 -2.17 -18.38
N GLY A 101 -7.43 -2.48 -18.16
CA GLY A 101 -6.33 -2.14 -19.06
C GLY A 101 -6.43 -2.83 -20.42
N VAL A 102 -6.84 -4.11 -20.46
CA VAL A 102 -7.06 -4.84 -21.72
C VAL A 102 -8.23 -4.23 -22.50
N ILE A 103 -9.37 -3.96 -21.84
CA ILE A 103 -10.52 -3.32 -22.48
C ILE A 103 -10.09 -1.98 -23.07
N TRP A 104 -9.36 -1.18 -22.29
CA TRP A 104 -8.86 0.11 -22.74
C TRP A 104 -7.91 0.00 -23.92
N PHE A 105 -6.97 -0.94 -23.89
CA PHE A 105 -6.04 -1.18 -24.98
C PHE A 105 -6.76 -1.54 -26.28
N VAL A 106 -7.81 -2.36 -26.23
CA VAL A 106 -8.63 -2.70 -27.40
C VAL A 106 -9.34 -1.46 -27.95
N LEU A 107 -9.99 -0.67 -27.09
CA LEU A 107 -10.67 0.56 -27.50
C LEU A 107 -9.71 1.59 -28.11
N PHE A 108 -8.52 1.70 -27.54
CA PHE A 108 -7.43 2.53 -28.07
C PHE A 108 -6.98 2.06 -29.46
N MET A 109 -6.77 0.75 -29.64
CA MET A 109 -6.40 0.17 -30.94
C MET A 109 -7.48 0.39 -32.00
N VAL A 110 -8.76 0.21 -31.67
CA VAL A 110 -9.88 0.51 -32.57
C VAL A 110 -9.87 1.98 -32.99
N SER A 111 -9.58 2.87 -32.07
CA SER A 111 -9.51 4.32 -32.34
C SER A 111 -8.38 4.68 -33.29
N ILE A 112 -7.20 4.10 -33.09
CA ILE A 112 -6.06 4.26 -34.02
C ILE A 112 -6.42 3.75 -35.41
N LEU A 113 -7.03 2.57 -35.52
CA LEU A 113 -7.40 1.99 -36.81
C LEU A 113 -8.42 2.87 -37.56
N ASN A 114 -9.40 3.43 -36.85
CA ASN A 114 -10.37 4.37 -37.44
C ASN A 114 -9.67 5.60 -38.02
N VAL A 115 -8.68 6.16 -37.33
CA VAL A 115 -7.90 7.29 -37.85
C VAL A 115 -7.12 6.91 -39.09
N ILE A 116 -6.42 5.77 -39.08
CA ILE A 116 -5.65 5.30 -40.23
C ILE A 116 -6.56 5.11 -41.45
N SER A 117 -7.78 4.59 -41.26
CA SER A 117 -8.74 4.41 -42.35
C SER A 117 -9.23 5.72 -42.97
N THR A 118 -9.18 6.82 -42.21
CA THR A 118 -9.52 8.17 -42.69
C THR A 118 -8.35 8.92 -43.30
N LEU A 119 -7.12 8.38 -43.24
CA LEU A 119 -5.95 8.90 -43.94
C LEU A 119 -6.02 8.59 -45.44
N ASN A 120 -7.05 9.09 -46.12
CA ASN A 120 -6.88 9.53 -47.51
C ASN A 120 -5.89 10.71 -47.53
N PRO A 121 -5.25 11.06 -48.65
CA PRO A 121 -4.13 12.02 -48.64
C PRO A 121 -4.61 13.43 -48.26
N VAL A 122 -4.62 13.70 -46.95
CA VAL A 122 -4.95 15.00 -46.35
C VAL A 122 -3.66 15.86 -46.38
N PRO A 123 -3.78 17.14 -46.76
CA PRO A 123 -2.64 18.03 -46.95
C PRO A 123 -1.77 18.22 -45.69
N PRO A 124 -0.48 18.54 -45.88
CA PRO A 124 0.54 18.58 -44.83
C PRO A 124 0.42 19.85 -43.97
N ALA A 125 -0.50 19.88 -43.00
CA ALA A 125 -0.53 20.98 -42.01
C ALA A 125 -1.33 20.74 -40.72
N SER A 126 -2.20 19.74 -40.61
CA SER A 126 -2.96 19.56 -39.37
C SER A 126 -2.13 18.80 -38.33
N SER A 127 -1.85 19.45 -37.20
CA SER A 127 -1.20 18.81 -36.06
C SER A 127 -2.04 17.63 -35.60
N PHE A 128 -1.40 16.47 -35.46
CA PHE A 128 -2.06 15.26 -34.97
C PHE A 128 -2.53 15.48 -33.52
N GLN A 129 -3.83 15.75 -33.35
CA GLN A 129 -4.44 15.98 -32.04
C GLN A 129 -4.76 14.65 -31.36
N LEU A 130 -3.73 13.94 -30.85
CA LEU A 130 -3.90 12.68 -30.13
C LEU A 130 -4.93 12.78 -28.98
N GLY A 131 -5.05 13.95 -28.35
CA GLY A 131 -5.99 14.20 -27.26
C GLY A 131 -7.46 13.99 -27.65
N SER A 132 -7.89 14.43 -28.84
CA SER A 132 -9.29 14.29 -29.25
C SER A 132 -9.68 12.82 -29.51
N LEU A 133 -8.72 11.99 -29.90
CA LEU A 133 -8.92 10.55 -30.12
C LEU A 133 -9.10 9.77 -28.82
N ILE A 134 -8.40 10.17 -27.75
CA ILE A 134 -8.41 9.46 -26.46
C ILE A 134 -9.55 9.93 -25.56
N THR A 135 -9.94 11.21 -25.67
CA THR A 135 -10.94 11.86 -24.79
C THR A 135 -12.23 11.05 -24.58
N PRO A 136 -12.92 10.51 -25.62
CA PRO A 136 -14.18 9.80 -25.40
C PRO A 136 -14.04 8.50 -24.60
N TYR A 137 -12.85 7.88 -24.60
CA TYR A 137 -12.58 6.63 -23.88
C TYR A 137 -12.02 6.87 -22.48
N TYR A 138 -11.45 8.04 -22.23
CA TYR A 138 -10.81 8.36 -20.97
C TYR A 138 -11.80 8.50 -19.80
N ALA A 139 -12.94 9.16 -20.02
CA ALA A 139 -13.94 9.34 -18.97
C ALA A 139 -14.53 8.00 -18.46
N PRO A 140 -14.97 7.07 -19.34
CA PRO A 140 -15.35 5.72 -18.92
C PRO A 140 -14.22 4.95 -18.21
N LEU A 141 -12.98 5.10 -18.67
CA LEU A 141 -11.82 4.46 -18.04
C LEU A 141 -11.64 4.94 -16.60
N MET A 142 -11.66 6.26 -16.38
CA MET A 142 -11.49 6.82 -15.04
C MET A 142 -12.62 6.35 -14.12
N ALA A 143 -13.86 6.34 -14.61
CA ALA A 143 -14.99 5.77 -13.87
C ALA A 143 -14.75 4.29 -13.52
N ALA A 144 -14.32 3.46 -14.47
CA ALA A 144 -14.01 2.05 -14.22
C ALA A 144 -12.89 1.89 -13.17
N MET A 145 -11.81 2.67 -13.28
CA MET A 145 -10.70 2.66 -12.32
C MET A 145 -11.14 3.05 -10.90
N THR A 146 -12.11 3.95 -10.74
CA THR A 146 -12.65 4.27 -9.40
C THR A 146 -13.42 3.10 -8.79
N VAL A 147 -14.09 2.27 -9.60
CA VAL A 147 -14.76 1.04 -9.13
C VAL A 147 -13.73 0.02 -8.67
N VAL A 148 -12.64 -0.15 -9.43
CA VAL A 148 -11.52 -1.03 -9.04
C VAL A 148 -10.95 -0.62 -7.67
N LEU A 149 -10.77 0.69 -7.46
CA LEU A 149 -10.28 1.25 -6.20
C LEU A 149 -11.25 1.04 -5.03
N LEU A 150 -12.57 1.02 -5.27
CA LEU A 150 -13.55 0.74 -4.22
C LEU A 150 -13.39 -0.68 -3.67
N VAL A 151 -13.12 -1.67 -4.54
CA VAL A 151 -12.86 -3.06 -4.13
C VAL A 151 -11.66 -3.12 -3.18
N TRP A 152 -10.54 -2.47 -3.55
CA TRP A 152 -9.36 -2.33 -2.69
C TRP A 152 -9.73 -1.78 -1.30
N ILE A 153 -10.54 -0.72 -1.27
CA ILE A 153 -10.90 0.00 -0.04
C ILE A 153 -11.80 -0.82 0.87
N ILE A 154 -12.75 -1.59 0.34
CA ILE A 154 -13.60 -2.48 1.15
C ILE A 154 -12.75 -3.51 1.92
N TYR A 155 -11.77 -4.11 1.26
CA TYR A 155 -10.90 -5.09 1.90
C TYR A 155 -9.98 -4.45 2.95
N ASN A 156 -9.42 -3.27 2.66
CA ASN A 156 -8.64 -2.51 3.63
C ASN A 156 -9.48 -2.06 4.83
N TYR A 157 -10.74 -1.67 4.62
CA TYR A 157 -11.67 -1.32 5.69
C TYR A 157 -11.85 -2.49 6.68
N LYS A 158 -12.03 -3.71 6.16
CA LYS A 158 -12.13 -4.92 7.00
C LYS A 158 -10.82 -5.22 7.74
N ALA A 159 -9.68 -5.12 7.04
CA ALA A 159 -8.38 -5.37 7.64
C ALA A 159 -8.05 -4.39 8.77
N TYR A 160 -8.28 -3.09 8.56
CA TYR A 160 -7.98 -2.06 9.54
C TYR A 160 -8.92 -2.07 10.74
N ASN A 161 -10.21 -2.36 10.56
CA ASN A 161 -11.10 -2.54 11.71
C ASN A 161 -10.69 -3.74 12.56
N LEU A 162 -10.36 -4.87 11.93
CA LEU A 162 -9.89 -6.05 12.64
C LEU A 162 -8.56 -5.79 13.35
N LEU A 163 -7.64 -5.06 12.72
CA LEU A 163 -6.38 -4.66 13.35
C LEU A 163 -6.63 -3.69 14.52
N ALA A 164 -7.57 -2.75 14.40
CA ALA A 164 -7.95 -1.85 15.49
C ALA A 164 -8.48 -2.64 16.69
N ASP A 165 -9.31 -3.65 16.45
CA ASP A 165 -9.91 -4.48 17.50
C ASP A 165 -8.86 -5.33 18.22
N LYS A 166 -7.86 -5.85 17.50
CA LYS A 166 -6.78 -6.66 18.08
C LYS A 166 -5.68 -5.84 18.76
N SER A 167 -5.36 -4.67 18.21
CA SER A 167 -4.31 -3.78 18.73
C SER A 167 -4.79 -2.81 19.80
N GLY A 168 -6.10 -2.57 19.91
CA GLY A 168 -6.67 -1.53 20.77
C GLY A 168 -6.45 -0.10 20.26
N VAL A 169 -5.88 0.08 19.05
CA VAL A 169 -5.55 1.40 18.51
C VAL A 169 -6.66 1.91 17.58
N HIS A 170 -7.44 2.88 18.07
CA HIS A 170 -8.57 3.45 17.33
C HIS A 170 -8.19 4.18 16.02
N HIS A 171 -6.92 4.57 15.83
CA HIS A 171 -6.49 5.27 14.62
C HIS A 171 -6.66 4.46 13.34
N PHE A 172 -6.56 3.13 13.39
CA PHE A 172 -6.82 2.27 12.21
C PHE A 172 -8.28 2.33 11.77
N ARG A 173 -9.22 2.36 12.73
CA ARG A 173 -10.65 2.52 12.45
C ARG A 173 -10.96 3.88 11.83
N ASN A 174 -10.30 4.94 12.30
CA ASN A 174 -10.44 6.27 11.71
C ASN A 174 -9.86 6.30 10.29
N ALA A 175 -8.67 5.72 10.06
CA ALA A 175 -8.09 5.59 8.72
C ALA A 175 -9.03 4.84 7.76
N ALA A 176 -9.62 3.73 8.20
CA ALA A 176 -10.58 2.95 7.41
C ALA A 176 -11.78 3.79 6.94
N LYS A 177 -12.36 4.59 7.84
CA LYS A 177 -13.47 5.49 7.51
C LYS A 177 -13.04 6.58 6.53
N ILE A 178 -11.85 7.16 6.71
CA ILE A 178 -11.30 8.18 5.80
C ILE A 178 -11.05 7.60 4.41
N PHE A 179 -10.54 6.36 4.30
CA PHE A 179 -10.41 5.68 3.00
C PHE A 179 -11.74 5.52 2.29
N VAL A 180 -12.80 5.08 2.99
CA VAL A 180 -14.14 4.93 2.41
C VAL A 180 -14.72 6.30 2.01
N ALA A 181 -14.57 7.33 2.85
CA ALA A 181 -15.01 8.68 2.53
C ALA A 181 -14.28 9.24 1.30
N GLY A 182 -12.96 9.06 1.22
CA GLY A 182 -12.15 9.44 0.06
C GLY A 182 -12.57 8.70 -1.21
N ALA A 183 -12.86 7.40 -1.11
CA ALA A 183 -13.41 6.62 -2.23
C ALA A 183 -14.73 7.18 -2.74
N ALA A 184 -15.66 7.45 -1.82
CA ALA A 184 -16.99 7.94 -2.14
C ALA A 184 -16.93 9.32 -2.80
N VAL A 185 -16.08 10.22 -2.29
CA VAL A 185 -15.82 11.53 -2.91
C VAL A 185 -15.20 11.35 -4.29
N ASN A 186 -14.21 10.47 -4.44
CA ASN A 186 -13.56 10.25 -5.74
C ASN A 186 -14.54 9.70 -6.79
N ILE A 187 -15.44 8.80 -6.40
CA ILE A 187 -16.49 8.28 -7.28
C ILE A 187 -17.49 9.36 -7.64
N ALA A 188 -18.00 10.10 -6.65
CA ALA A 188 -18.97 11.17 -6.89
C ALA A 188 -18.41 12.24 -7.84
N VAL A 189 -17.18 12.69 -7.59
CA VAL A 189 -16.46 13.64 -8.44
C VAL A 189 -16.18 13.04 -9.82
N GLY A 190 -15.69 11.80 -9.88
CA GLY A 190 -15.38 11.12 -11.15
C GLY A 190 -16.61 10.94 -12.04
N VAL A 191 -17.73 10.51 -11.49
CA VAL A 191 -19.01 10.35 -12.22
C VAL A 191 -19.55 11.71 -12.68
N PHE A 192 -19.54 12.71 -11.81
CA PHE A 192 -19.97 14.06 -12.15
C PHE A 192 -19.15 14.66 -13.29
N LEU A 193 -17.82 14.56 -13.21
CA LEU A 193 -16.92 15.04 -14.26
C LEU A 193 -17.07 14.24 -15.56
N ALA A 194 -17.25 12.93 -15.49
CA ALA A 194 -17.50 12.12 -16.68
C ALA A 194 -18.77 12.60 -17.40
N ALA A 195 -19.85 12.87 -16.66
CA ALA A 195 -21.09 13.43 -17.22
C ALA A 195 -20.85 14.81 -17.87
N LEU A 196 -20.10 15.69 -17.21
CA LEU A 196 -19.75 17.00 -17.77
C LEU A 196 -18.88 16.87 -19.04
N SER A 197 -17.95 15.92 -19.07
CA SER A 197 -17.13 15.61 -20.25
C SER A 197 -18.01 15.22 -21.44
N PHE A 198 -18.98 14.33 -21.23
CA PHE A 198 -19.92 13.91 -22.27
C PHE A 198 -20.77 15.07 -22.81
N SER A 199 -21.06 16.08 -21.98
CA SER A 199 -21.76 17.29 -22.40
C SER A 199 -20.89 18.32 -23.13
N GLY A 200 -19.57 18.08 -23.25
CA GLY A 200 -18.62 19.02 -23.86
C GLY A 200 -18.34 20.27 -23.02
N LEU A 201 -18.81 20.33 -21.78
CA LEU A 201 -18.67 21.50 -20.90
C LEU A 201 -17.29 21.61 -20.26
N VAL A 202 -16.51 20.52 -20.22
CA VAL A 202 -15.25 20.45 -19.48
C VAL A 202 -14.16 19.90 -20.39
N SER A 203 -13.01 20.59 -20.42
CA SER A 203 -11.84 20.14 -21.17
C SER A 203 -11.19 18.92 -20.51
N TYR A 204 -10.51 18.10 -21.33
CA TYR A 204 -9.74 16.95 -20.85
C TYR A 204 -8.74 17.31 -19.74
N ASN A 205 -8.04 18.44 -19.87
CA ASN A 205 -7.06 18.89 -18.87
C ASN A 205 -7.72 19.20 -17.53
N THR A 206 -8.94 19.76 -17.55
CA THR A 206 -9.73 20.01 -16.35
C THR A 206 -10.17 18.69 -15.69
N LEU A 207 -10.55 17.67 -16.46
CA LEU A 207 -10.88 16.34 -15.93
C LEU A 207 -9.70 15.71 -15.16
N LEU A 208 -8.50 15.77 -15.73
CA LEU A 208 -7.28 15.30 -15.07
C LEU A 208 -7.07 16.01 -13.73
N LEU A 209 -7.14 17.35 -13.73
CA LEU A 209 -6.91 18.15 -12.53
C LEU A 209 -7.91 17.86 -11.42
N VAL A 210 -9.19 17.72 -11.76
CA VAL A 210 -10.29 17.56 -10.79
C VAL A 210 -10.48 16.10 -10.37
N SER A 211 -9.81 15.13 -11.00
CA SER A 211 -9.79 13.73 -10.53
C SER A 211 -8.85 13.50 -9.31
N THR A 212 -7.91 14.41 -9.08
CA THR A 212 -6.92 14.37 -8.00
C THR A 212 -7.42 14.54 -6.54
N PRO A 213 -8.45 15.35 -6.23
CA PRO A 213 -8.84 15.65 -4.84
C PRO A 213 -9.30 14.42 -4.06
N GLY A 214 -9.91 13.44 -4.72
CA GLY A 214 -10.26 12.15 -4.09
C GLY A 214 -9.04 11.43 -3.52
N GLY A 215 -7.90 11.53 -4.21
CA GLY A 215 -6.61 11.04 -3.72
C GLY A 215 -6.15 11.76 -2.46
N LEU A 216 -6.31 13.09 -2.39
CA LEU A 216 -5.89 13.90 -1.22
C LEU A 216 -6.52 13.42 0.09
N ILE A 217 -7.82 13.09 0.08
CA ILE A 217 -8.50 12.56 1.27
C ILE A 217 -7.94 11.19 1.65
N MET A 218 -7.70 10.32 0.68
CA MET A 218 -7.10 9.00 0.92
C MET A 218 -5.68 9.10 1.48
N TYR A 219 -4.95 10.17 1.18
CA TYR A 219 -3.62 10.40 1.71
C TYR A 219 -3.63 10.77 3.20
N VAL A 220 -4.63 11.51 3.65
CA VAL A 220 -4.85 11.73 5.10
C VAL A 220 -5.03 10.38 5.80
N ALA A 221 -5.71 9.42 5.18
CA ALA A 221 -5.86 8.08 5.76
C ALA A 221 -4.51 7.39 5.97
N TRP A 222 -3.54 7.51 5.06
CA TRP A 222 -2.19 6.97 5.23
C TRP A 222 -1.44 7.58 6.42
N ALA A 223 -1.62 8.87 6.69
CA ALA A 223 -1.06 9.50 7.90
C ALA A 223 -1.67 8.89 9.18
N PHE A 224 -2.98 8.60 9.19
CA PHE A 224 -3.63 7.91 10.30
C PHE A 224 -3.18 6.45 10.44
N VAL A 225 -2.92 5.75 9.33
CA VAL A 225 -2.33 4.40 9.34
C VAL A 225 -0.94 4.43 9.96
N ALA A 226 -0.08 5.37 9.54
CA ALA A 226 1.25 5.55 10.11
C ALA A 226 1.19 5.81 11.63
N LYS A 227 0.35 6.78 12.04
CA LYS A 227 0.09 7.07 13.45
C LYS A 227 -0.44 5.84 14.21
N GLY A 228 -1.32 5.06 13.57
CA GLY A 228 -1.85 3.81 14.10
C GLY A 228 -0.77 2.79 14.41
N PHE A 229 0.15 2.55 13.47
CA PHE A 229 1.29 1.66 13.71
C PHE A 229 2.15 2.14 14.87
N PHE A 230 2.54 3.42 14.87
CA PHE A 230 3.33 3.97 15.98
C PHE A 230 2.58 4.00 17.32
N GLY A 231 1.26 3.88 17.32
CA GLY A 231 0.42 3.75 18.52
C GLY A 231 0.31 2.34 19.09
N ILE A 232 0.72 1.29 18.35
CA ILE A 232 0.63 -0.09 18.85
C ILE A 232 1.54 -0.25 20.06
N GLN A 233 0.97 -0.68 21.18
CA GLN A 233 1.72 -1.07 22.36
C GLN A 233 2.15 -2.52 22.17
N ALA A 234 3.43 -2.82 22.39
CA ALA A 234 3.83 -4.21 22.52
C ALA A 234 3.01 -4.81 23.67
N PRO A 235 2.42 -6.01 23.52
CA PRO A 235 1.83 -6.71 24.64
C PRO A 235 2.82 -6.63 25.80
N PRO A 236 2.39 -6.21 27.01
CA PRO A 236 3.28 -6.24 28.17
C PRO A 236 3.86 -7.64 28.17
N THR A 237 5.19 -7.74 28.11
CA THR A 237 5.93 -9.00 27.92
C THR A 237 5.14 -10.04 28.67
N GLN A 238 4.40 -10.90 27.96
CA GLN A 238 3.80 -12.03 28.61
C GLN A 238 5.05 -12.78 29.02
N MET A 239 5.47 -12.56 30.28
CA MET A 239 6.13 -13.59 31.03
C MET A 239 5.14 -14.72 30.84
N TYR A 240 5.43 -15.57 29.86
CA TYR A 240 4.98 -16.92 29.93
C TYR A 240 5.55 -17.33 31.29
N THR A 241 4.74 -17.17 32.35
CA THR A 241 4.69 -18.18 33.39
C THR A 241 4.39 -19.42 32.61
N GLN A 242 5.46 -20.01 32.08
CA GLN A 242 5.51 -21.35 31.60
C GLN A 242 4.79 -22.08 32.73
N PRO A 243 3.59 -22.66 32.46
CA PRO A 243 2.89 -23.40 33.49
C PRO A 243 3.96 -24.30 34.05
N ALA A 244 4.23 -24.19 35.36
CA ALA A 244 5.26 -24.98 35.99
C ALA A 244 4.90 -26.41 35.65
N VAL A 245 5.54 -26.96 34.61
CA VAL A 245 5.57 -28.39 34.38
C VAL A 245 6.10 -28.85 35.72
N PRO A 246 5.36 -29.70 36.47
CA PRO A 246 5.86 -30.25 37.70
C PRO A 246 7.23 -30.81 37.34
N GLN A 247 8.27 -30.08 37.72
CA GLN A 247 9.62 -30.43 37.35
C GLN A 247 9.81 -31.73 38.10
N PRO A 248 9.94 -32.90 37.41
CA PRO A 248 10.31 -34.11 38.11
C PRO A 248 11.57 -33.72 38.86
N ALA A 249 11.55 -33.80 40.19
CA ALA A 249 12.59 -33.26 41.06
C ALA A 249 13.93 -33.59 40.41
N ILE A 250 14.55 -32.57 39.79
CA ILE A 250 15.73 -32.80 38.97
C ILE A 250 16.76 -33.18 40.00
N GLN A 251 17.02 -34.48 40.11
CA GLN A 251 18.09 -34.98 40.93
C GLN A 251 19.34 -34.27 40.42
N VAL A 252 20.11 -33.71 41.33
CA VAL A 252 21.29 -32.93 41.00
C VAL A 252 22.46 -33.60 41.66
N LYS A 253 23.55 -33.77 40.92
CA LYS A 253 24.80 -34.29 41.49
C LYS A 253 25.79 -33.15 41.64
N TYR A 254 26.50 -33.15 42.74
CA TYR A 254 27.51 -32.15 43.05
C TYR A 254 28.87 -32.69 42.63
N CYS A 255 29.66 -31.85 41.97
CA CYS A 255 31.02 -32.21 41.60
C CYS A 255 31.89 -32.35 42.85
N PRO A 256 32.56 -33.50 43.07
CA PRO A 256 33.40 -33.69 44.26
C PRO A 256 34.67 -32.84 44.23
N ASN A 257 35.09 -32.34 43.06
CA ASN A 257 36.30 -31.52 42.94
C ASN A 257 36.02 -30.01 43.17
N CYS A 258 34.92 -29.47 42.63
CA CYS A 258 34.66 -28.01 42.68
C CYS A 258 33.33 -27.60 43.33
N GLY A 259 32.51 -28.55 43.78
CA GLY A 259 31.21 -28.29 44.40
C GLY A 259 30.12 -27.79 43.45
N ALA A 260 30.40 -27.70 42.14
CA ALA A 260 29.41 -27.23 41.17
C ALA A 260 28.24 -28.22 41.03
N GLN A 261 27.04 -27.68 40.92
CA GLN A 261 25.82 -28.44 40.63
C GLN A 261 25.81 -28.83 39.16
N ASN A 262 25.57 -30.11 38.87
CA ASN A 262 25.48 -30.66 37.53
C ASN A 262 24.20 -31.49 37.37
N ARG A 263 23.75 -31.65 36.12
CA ARG A 263 22.63 -32.53 35.79
C ARG A 263 23.02 -34.00 36.03
N ILE A 264 22.06 -34.89 36.36
CA ILE A 264 22.40 -36.31 36.63
C ILE A 264 23.06 -37.01 35.45
N ASP A 265 22.67 -36.62 34.24
CA ASP A 265 23.13 -37.16 32.96
C ASP A 265 24.49 -36.59 32.53
N SER A 266 25.01 -35.56 33.20
CA SER A 266 26.33 -35.00 32.90
C SER A 266 27.43 -36.01 33.24
N SER A 267 28.17 -36.48 32.24
CA SER A 267 29.35 -37.35 32.46
C SER A 267 30.57 -36.57 33.00
N TYR A 268 30.59 -35.26 32.81
CA TYR A 268 31.66 -34.35 33.20
C TYR A 268 31.09 -33.11 33.87
N CYS A 269 31.86 -32.50 34.77
CA CYS A 269 31.49 -31.25 35.43
C CYS A 269 31.56 -30.07 34.47
N GLU A 270 30.47 -29.31 34.36
CA GLU A 270 30.37 -28.13 33.49
C GLU A 270 31.33 -27.00 33.91
N ARG A 271 31.79 -26.98 35.17
CA ARG A 271 32.66 -25.93 35.70
C ARG A 271 34.15 -26.26 35.65
N CYS A 272 34.54 -27.50 35.95
CA CYS A 272 35.95 -27.89 36.05
C CYS A 272 36.38 -29.02 35.12
N GLY A 273 35.47 -29.59 34.33
CA GLY A 273 35.78 -30.67 33.38
C GLY A 273 36.08 -32.04 34.00
N GLN A 274 36.05 -32.16 35.34
CA GLN A 274 36.26 -33.46 36.02
C GLN A 274 35.15 -34.45 35.66
N LYS A 275 35.51 -35.72 35.36
CA LYS A 275 34.54 -36.81 35.19
C LYS A 275 33.74 -37.01 36.49
N LEU A 276 32.42 -37.02 36.38
CA LEU A 276 31.53 -37.20 37.53
C LEU A 276 31.32 -38.69 37.80
N PRO A 277 31.11 -39.09 39.07
CA PRO A 277 30.77 -40.48 39.39
C PRO A 277 29.46 -40.88 38.69
N PRO A 278 29.35 -42.14 38.19
CA PRO A 278 28.06 -42.68 37.80
C PRO A 278 27.14 -42.73 39.02
N VAL A 279 25.86 -42.42 38.81
CA VAL A 279 24.80 -42.55 39.83
C VAL A 279 24.43 -44.02 39.94
#